data_AF-A0A8T4ETR5-F1
#
_entry.id   AF-A0A8T4ETR5-F1
#
_cell.length_a   1.000
_cell.length_b   1.000
_cell.length_c   1.000
_cell.angle_alpha   90.00
_cell.angle_beta   90.00
_cell.angle_gamma   90.00
#
_symmetry.space_group_name_H-M   'P 1'
#
loop_
_entity.id
_entity.type
_entity.pdbx_description
1 polymer ?
#
loop_
_entity_poly.entity_id
_entity_poly.type
_entity_poly.pdbx_seq_one_letter_code
_entity_poly.pdbx_strand_id
1 'polypeptide(L)'
;MRLADCLERIESEFGPSPERPTNLTSADYLELLDGIAGAGDDFFRTAPKSVHKFLYYGMAEFDRWIPPTPIVVEPGMNDRFLRFFEIFKRSVPADDPNLAAPLLRQLQTQLFASHAITLAGYPNTDQDELPRLQAEIAAVAIPEPPYLRASASELQQKLLAACDGIRAGTVRSILSTTLPHAVVRAPFAGKGTWRGVEFAYQLQPEAGHAEGMTVSPDLAVSAVGLTRNPTGSCSVTIEVSGLIDHAAWTPYLAGPSATAAEIHTGQPFVQTFLFYLLTDLIAELQTEESDFVDELWTLTPRDIVALEIQAPAGPYSLITISQLMLSTWRVVQVPADVQQRDVPDLQPPSYWMACRRHARGYLSLGATREALLWLNMATEALIDERIAAFTDAVPALGQNMTGARLLFQDAEDALVAQFPDMAGRVRWPEREVQPSRFAQLKALYHHLDLGGTYSKAKTYYSRISRSRNAVIHGRNTGLVPVEDVEKGLQALQWLDENLRLKGN
;
A
#
# COMPACT_ATOMS: atom_id res chain seq x y z
N MET A 1 20.26 -26.65 23.57
CA MET A 1 20.42 -27.07 25.00
C MET A 1 20.06 -28.54 25.17
N ARG A 2 20.58 -29.23 26.20
CA ARG A 2 20.09 -30.58 26.55
C ARG A 2 18.75 -30.43 27.29
N LEU A 3 17.86 -31.41 27.16
CA LEU A 3 16.52 -31.40 27.77
C LEU A 3 16.56 -31.04 29.27
N ALA A 4 17.50 -31.60 30.03
CA ALA A 4 17.65 -31.33 31.46
C ALA A 4 17.91 -29.84 31.75
N ASP A 5 18.80 -29.21 30.96
CA ASP A 5 19.15 -27.79 31.10
C ASP A 5 17.92 -26.89 30.80
N CYS A 6 17.10 -27.28 29.81
CA CYS A 6 15.86 -26.57 29.50
C CYS A 6 14.86 -26.64 30.65
N LEU A 7 14.69 -27.82 31.25
CA LEU A 7 13.74 -28.03 32.34
C LEU A 7 14.17 -27.30 33.62
N GLU A 8 15.46 -27.29 33.93
CA GLU A 8 16.00 -26.53 35.06
C GLU A 8 15.77 -25.02 34.87
N ARG A 9 16.01 -24.50 33.66
CA ARG A 9 15.73 -23.10 33.34
C ARG A 9 14.23 -22.77 33.41
N ILE A 10 13.37 -23.64 32.89
CA ILE A 10 11.90 -23.47 32.98
C ILE A 10 11.44 -23.48 34.44
N GLU A 11 11.94 -24.40 35.27
CA GLU A 11 11.60 -24.45 36.68
C GLU A 11 12.05 -23.19 37.42
N SER A 12 13.27 -22.72 37.16
CA SER A 12 13.81 -21.50 37.77
C SER A 12 12.98 -20.27 37.42
N GLU A 13 12.51 -20.14 36.17
CA GLU A 13 11.80 -18.95 35.70
C GLU A 13 10.29 -18.99 36.02
N PHE A 14 9.65 -20.16 35.90
CA PHE A 14 8.18 -20.31 36.01
C PHE A 14 7.69 -21.00 37.30
N GLY A 15 8.59 -21.64 38.05
CA GLY A 15 8.30 -22.26 39.35
C GLY A 15 7.94 -21.25 40.46
N PRO A 16 8.74 -20.18 40.68
CA PRO A 16 8.60 -19.31 41.85
C PRO A 16 7.36 -18.40 41.87
N SER A 17 6.86 -17.98 40.70
CA SER A 17 5.82 -16.96 40.57
C SER A 17 4.61 -17.46 39.77
N PRO A 18 3.37 -17.05 40.10
CA PRO A 18 2.22 -17.23 39.23
C PRO A 18 2.22 -16.26 38.04
N GLU A 19 3.09 -15.26 38.02
CA GLU A 19 3.15 -14.24 36.97
C GLU A 19 4.12 -14.60 35.84
N ARG A 20 3.94 -13.93 34.70
CA ARG A 20 4.80 -14.08 33.52
C ARG A 20 6.22 -13.54 33.83
N PRO A 21 7.30 -14.29 33.51
CA PRO A 21 8.66 -13.77 33.67
C PRO A 21 8.91 -12.57 32.76
N THR A 22 9.52 -11.50 33.29
CA THR A 22 9.84 -10.28 32.53
C THR A 22 11.17 -10.35 31.78
N ASN A 23 12.00 -11.35 32.07
CA ASN A 23 13.40 -11.40 31.64
C ASN A 23 13.63 -12.29 30.41
N LEU A 24 12.62 -13.04 29.96
CA LEU A 24 12.73 -13.93 28.81
C LEU A 24 12.39 -13.18 27.51
N THR A 25 13.31 -13.19 26.57
CA THR A 25 13.09 -12.70 25.21
C THR A 25 12.32 -13.74 24.38
N SER A 26 11.71 -13.33 23.27
CA SER A 26 11.04 -14.27 22.36
C SER A 26 12.00 -15.34 21.82
N ALA A 27 13.30 -15.04 21.69
CA ALA A 27 14.31 -16.02 21.32
C ALA A 27 14.52 -17.09 22.41
N ASP A 28 14.52 -16.68 23.68
CA ASP A 28 14.63 -17.62 24.80
C ASP A 28 13.44 -18.59 24.85
N TYR A 29 12.21 -18.10 24.60
CA TYR A 29 11.03 -18.95 24.52
C TYR A 29 11.19 -20.03 23.43
N LEU A 30 11.68 -19.65 22.24
CA LEU A 30 11.86 -20.59 21.13
C LEU A 30 12.98 -21.59 21.40
N GLU A 31 14.12 -21.16 21.96
CA GLU A 31 15.21 -22.06 22.32
C GLU A 31 14.77 -23.11 23.36
N LEU A 32 14.02 -22.67 24.38
CA LEU A 32 13.49 -23.57 25.40
C LEU A 32 12.45 -24.54 24.81
N LEU A 33 11.58 -24.05 23.94
CA LEU A 33 10.60 -24.89 23.25
C LEU A 33 11.29 -25.95 22.39
N ASP A 34 12.28 -25.56 21.58
CA ASP A 34 13.04 -26.47 20.71
C ASP A 34 13.72 -27.58 21.54
N GLY A 35 14.23 -27.24 22.72
CA GLY A 35 14.89 -28.19 23.62
C GLY A 35 13.95 -29.18 24.32
N ILE A 36 12.65 -28.86 24.46
CA ILE A 36 11.66 -29.76 25.08
C ILE A 36 10.71 -30.42 24.07
N ALA A 37 10.58 -29.88 22.85
CA ALA A 37 9.58 -30.30 21.86
C ALA A 37 9.71 -31.76 21.41
N GLY A 38 10.90 -32.36 21.53
CA GLY A 38 11.15 -33.78 21.24
C GLY A 38 10.70 -34.75 22.33
N ALA A 39 10.20 -34.26 23.48
CA ALA A 39 9.64 -35.11 24.52
C ALA A 39 8.29 -35.72 24.08
N GLY A 40 8.02 -36.96 24.50
CA GLY A 40 6.77 -37.65 24.17
C GLY A 40 5.55 -37.07 24.90
N ASP A 41 4.35 -37.36 24.41
CA ASP A 41 3.10 -36.85 25.01
C ASP A 41 2.93 -37.26 26.50
N ASP A 42 3.41 -38.44 26.88
CA ASP A 42 3.37 -38.93 28.27
C ASP A 42 4.20 -38.04 29.23
N PHE A 43 5.30 -37.47 28.74
CA PHE A 43 6.08 -36.50 29.51
C PHE A 43 5.26 -35.24 29.78
N PHE A 44 4.63 -34.66 28.76
CA PHE A 44 3.90 -33.40 28.90
C PHE A 44 2.65 -33.50 29.77
N ARG A 45 1.98 -34.66 29.78
CA ARG A 45 0.82 -34.92 30.64
C ARG A 45 1.18 -35.02 32.13
N THR A 46 2.41 -35.42 32.43
CA THR A 46 2.92 -35.58 33.79
C THR A 46 3.90 -34.47 34.19
N ALA A 47 4.10 -33.49 33.30
CA ALA A 47 5.08 -32.44 33.47
C ALA A 47 4.74 -31.54 34.67
N PRO A 48 5.75 -30.95 35.34
CA PRO A 48 5.54 -29.98 36.40
C PRO A 48 4.72 -28.77 35.92
N LYS A 49 4.03 -28.11 36.86
CA LYS A 49 3.24 -26.89 36.58
C LYS A 49 4.05 -25.78 35.90
N SER A 50 5.35 -25.70 36.16
CA SER A 50 6.27 -24.75 35.52
C SER A 50 6.32 -24.94 34.00
N VAL A 51 6.31 -26.19 33.52
CA VAL A 51 6.27 -26.51 32.08
C VAL A 51 4.94 -26.11 31.47
N HIS A 52 3.81 -26.37 32.13
CA HIS A 52 2.49 -25.93 31.64
C HIS A 52 2.39 -24.40 31.61
N LYS A 53 2.90 -23.70 32.63
CA LYS A 53 3.00 -22.24 32.63
C LYS A 53 3.88 -21.72 31.49
N PHE A 54 5.03 -22.33 31.27
CA PHE A 54 5.92 -21.98 30.16
C PHE A 54 5.21 -22.10 28.81
N LEU A 55 4.50 -23.20 28.58
CA LEU A 55 3.74 -23.42 27.35
C LEU A 55 2.60 -22.40 27.19
N TYR A 56 1.86 -22.12 28.26
CA TYR A 56 0.79 -21.13 28.27
C TYR A 56 1.29 -19.71 27.98
N TYR A 57 2.35 -19.27 28.67
CA TYR A 57 2.93 -17.93 28.46
C TYR A 57 3.68 -17.81 27.14
N GLY A 58 4.30 -18.89 26.66
CA GLY A 58 4.92 -18.92 25.34
C GLY A 58 3.89 -18.80 24.22
N MET A 59 2.76 -19.51 24.33
CA MET A 59 1.61 -19.30 23.44
C MET A 59 1.13 -17.84 23.50
N ALA A 60 0.99 -17.28 24.71
CA ALA A 60 0.53 -15.90 24.87
C ALA A 60 1.50 -14.85 24.31
N GLU A 61 2.81 -15.12 24.32
CA GLU A 61 3.84 -14.25 23.74
C GLU A 61 3.73 -14.14 22.22
N PHE A 62 3.32 -15.21 21.55
CA PHE A 62 3.19 -15.24 20.09
C PHE A 62 1.74 -15.07 19.60
N ASP A 63 0.79 -14.89 20.52
CA ASP A 63 -0.63 -14.67 20.21
C ASP A 63 -0.87 -13.21 19.80
N ARG A 64 -1.09 -13.00 18.50
CA ARG A 64 -1.34 -11.68 17.92
C ARG A 64 -2.62 -10.98 18.41
N TRP A 65 -3.50 -11.67 19.15
CA TRP A 65 -4.75 -11.11 19.65
C TRP A 65 -4.69 -10.75 21.14
N ILE A 66 -3.59 -11.07 21.84
CA ILE A 66 -3.40 -10.71 23.25
C ILE A 66 -2.85 -9.28 23.35
N PRO A 67 -3.45 -8.41 24.19
CA PRO A 67 -2.88 -7.10 24.49
C PRO A 67 -1.50 -7.17 25.18
N PRO A 68 -0.54 -6.32 24.78
CA PRO A 68 -0.62 -5.39 23.66
C PRO A 68 -0.56 -6.15 22.33
N THR A 69 -1.59 -6.00 21.50
CA THR A 69 -1.63 -6.60 20.17
C THR A 69 -0.49 -6.02 19.34
N PRO A 70 0.31 -6.83 18.64
CA PRO A 70 1.43 -6.34 17.87
C PRO A 70 0.94 -5.38 16.77
N ILE A 71 1.71 -4.33 16.51
CA ILE A 71 1.44 -3.39 15.42
C ILE A 71 1.58 -4.12 14.08
N VAL A 72 2.55 -5.04 13.98
CA VAL A 72 2.83 -5.88 12.81
C VAL A 72 3.02 -7.32 13.25
N VAL A 73 2.32 -8.25 12.60
CA VAL A 73 2.49 -9.70 12.78
C VAL A 73 3.57 -10.18 11.83
N GLU A 74 4.79 -10.33 12.35
CA GLU A 74 5.94 -10.79 11.58
C GLU A 74 5.70 -12.18 10.95
N PRO A 75 6.29 -12.46 9.77
CA PRO A 75 6.26 -13.80 9.18
C PRO A 75 6.69 -14.89 10.17
N GLY A 76 5.89 -15.95 10.25
CA GLY A 76 6.12 -17.08 11.16
C GLY A 76 5.67 -16.87 12.61
N MET A 77 5.14 -15.70 13.00
CA MET A 77 4.61 -15.49 14.36
C MET A 77 3.46 -16.46 14.68
N ASN A 78 2.53 -16.66 13.74
CA ASN A 78 1.45 -17.63 13.89
C ASN A 78 1.98 -19.08 14.03
N ASP A 79 3.02 -19.44 13.26
CA ASP A 79 3.62 -20.77 13.38
C ASP A 79 4.22 -20.97 14.77
N ARG A 80 4.88 -19.94 15.33
CA ARG A 80 5.40 -19.98 16.71
C ARG A 80 4.28 -20.16 17.71
N PHE A 81 3.18 -19.41 17.58
CA PHE A 81 1.97 -19.59 18.40
C PHE A 81 1.47 -21.04 18.33
N LEU A 82 1.28 -21.57 17.11
CA LEU A 82 0.79 -22.93 16.89
C LEU A 82 1.71 -23.99 17.51
N ARG A 83 3.03 -23.81 17.42
CA ARG A 83 4.00 -24.74 18.03
C ARG A 83 3.82 -24.84 19.55
N PHE A 84 3.65 -23.71 20.24
CA PHE A 84 3.35 -23.71 21.67
C PHE A 84 1.97 -24.29 21.97
N PHE A 85 0.97 -23.83 21.21
CA PHE A 85 -0.43 -24.21 21.43
C PHE A 85 -0.66 -25.72 21.25
N GLU A 86 -0.11 -26.34 20.21
CA GLU A 86 -0.28 -27.77 19.97
C GLU A 86 0.38 -28.64 21.05
N ILE A 87 1.53 -28.21 21.61
CA ILE A 87 2.15 -28.91 22.75
C ILE A 87 1.30 -28.70 24.01
N PHE A 88 0.83 -27.48 24.27
CA PHE A 88 -0.03 -27.17 25.40
C PHE A 88 -1.33 -28.00 25.38
N LYS A 89 -2.01 -28.02 24.23
CA LYS A 89 -3.24 -28.79 23.99
C LYS A 89 -3.10 -30.29 24.28
N ARG A 90 -1.93 -30.87 24.00
CA ARG A 90 -1.64 -32.28 24.30
C ARG A 90 -1.26 -32.53 25.76
N SER A 91 -0.80 -31.49 26.46
CA SER A 91 -0.33 -31.55 27.85
C SER A 91 -1.46 -31.50 28.89
N VAL A 92 -2.65 -31.05 28.50
CA VAL A 92 -3.82 -30.90 29.38
C VAL A 92 -5.01 -31.74 28.89
N PRO A 93 -6.00 -32.05 29.75
CA PRO A 93 -7.24 -32.68 29.33
C PRO A 93 -7.99 -31.88 28.25
N ALA A 94 -8.75 -32.56 27.40
CA ALA A 94 -9.46 -31.90 26.29
C ALA A 94 -10.53 -30.90 26.74
N ASP A 95 -11.03 -31.06 27.96
CA ASP A 95 -12.00 -30.18 28.63
C ASP A 95 -11.35 -29.13 29.54
N ASP A 96 -10.02 -28.96 29.49
CA ASP A 96 -9.33 -27.95 30.28
C ASP A 96 -9.84 -26.54 29.95
N PRO A 97 -10.30 -25.75 30.94
CA PRO A 97 -10.91 -24.45 30.71
C PRO A 97 -9.96 -23.43 30.07
N ASN A 98 -8.63 -23.64 30.13
CA ASN A 98 -7.63 -22.75 29.53
C ASN A 98 -7.45 -22.97 28.03
N LEU A 99 -8.07 -24.00 27.43
CA LEU A 99 -8.00 -24.27 25.98
C LEU A 99 -8.97 -23.41 25.17
N ALA A 100 -10.08 -22.97 25.75
CA ALA A 100 -11.16 -22.33 25.01
C ALA A 100 -10.73 -21.03 24.31
N ALA A 101 -10.07 -20.11 25.02
CA ALA A 101 -9.66 -18.83 24.44
C ALA A 101 -8.58 -18.98 23.34
N PRO A 102 -7.50 -19.77 23.54
CA PRO A 102 -6.53 -20.03 22.48
C PRO A 102 -7.11 -20.70 21.24
N LEU A 103 -8.02 -21.67 21.40
CA LEU A 103 -8.73 -22.31 20.28
C LEU A 103 -9.51 -21.29 19.46
N LEU A 104 -10.30 -20.43 20.14
CA LEU A 104 -11.06 -19.37 19.47
C LEU A 104 -10.14 -18.38 18.75
N ARG A 105 -8.98 -18.03 19.31
CA ARG A 105 -8.00 -17.13 18.66
C ARG A 105 -7.28 -17.78 17.49
N GLN A 106 -7.00 -19.08 17.54
CA GLN A 106 -6.53 -19.83 16.38
C GLN A 106 -7.56 -19.76 15.25
N LEU A 107 -8.83 -20.01 15.55
CA LEU A 107 -9.93 -19.92 14.59
C LEU A 107 -10.13 -18.48 14.08
N GLN A 108 -9.92 -17.48 14.93
CA GLN A 108 -9.89 -16.07 14.53
C GLN A 108 -8.77 -15.82 13.51
N THR A 109 -7.55 -16.30 13.76
CA THR A 109 -6.45 -16.15 12.80
C THR A 109 -6.75 -16.86 11.48
N GLN A 110 -7.38 -18.04 11.50
CA GLN A 110 -7.81 -18.75 10.29
C GLN A 110 -8.88 -17.98 9.51
N LEU A 111 -9.86 -17.39 10.21
CA LEU A 111 -10.89 -16.55 9.61
C LEU A 111 -10.26 -15.36 8.86
N PHE A 112 -9.33 -14.65 9.50
CA PHE A 112 -8.63 -13.52 8.88
C PHE A 112 -7.72 -13.98 7.72
N ALA A 113 -6.97 -15.06 7.88
CA ALA A 113 -6.10 -15.57 6.82
C ALA A 113 -6.87 -15.95 5.54
N SER A 114 -8.11 -16.42 5.69
CA SER A 114 -8.91 -16.94 4.60
C SER A 114 -9.82 -15.87 4.00
N HIS A 115 -10.37 -14.95 4.80
CA HIS A 115 -11.41 -14.02 4.35
C HIS A 115 -11.03 -12.53 4.41
N ALA A 116 -9.87 -12.16 4.96
CA ALA A 116 -9.43 -10.77 4.92
C ALA A 116 -8.97 -10.37 3.51
N ILE A 117 -9.27 -9.12 3.14
CA ILE A 117 -8.89 -8.52 1.87
C ILE A 117 -7.36 -8.42 1.79
N THR A 118 -6.82 -8.68 0.60
CA THR A 118 -5.40 -8.57 0.27
C THR A 118 -5.15 -7.41 -0.70
N LEU A 119 -3.89 -7.10 -1.02
CA LEU A 119 -3.59 -6.10 -2.07
C LEU A 119 -4.14 -6.51 -3.45
N ALA A 120 -4.34 -7.81 -3.70
CA ALA A 120 -4.92 -8.29 -4.95
C ALA A 120 -6.46 -8.21 -4.98
N GLY A 121 -7.10 -7.77 -3.89
CA GLY A 121 -8.55 -7.81 -3.69
C GLY A 121 -8.95 -8.95 -2.76
N TYR A 122 -10.14 -9.51 -2.97
CA TYR A 122 -10.62 -10.66 -2.20
C TYR A 122 -9.76 -11.90 -2.43
N PRO A 123 -9.40 -12.64 -1.37
CA PRO A 123 -8.79 -13.95 -1.53
C PRO A 123 -9.77 -14.87 -2.27
N ASN A 124 -9.26 -15.65 -3.23
CA ASN A 124 -10.05 -16.66 -3.94
C ASN A 124 -10.37 -17.78 -2.95
N THR A 125 -11.50 -17.68 -2.26
CA THR A 125 -11.84 -18.52 -1.10
C THR A 125 -12.66 -19.72 -1.49
N ASP A 126 -12.41 -20.84 -0.81
CA ASP A 126 -13.25 -22.03 -0.90
C ASP A 126 -14.62 -21.74 -0.27
N GLN A 127 -15.70 -22.01 -1.01
CA GLN A 127 -17.07 -21.75 -0.55
C GLN A 127 -17.45 -22.61 0.66
N ASP A 128 -16.76 -23.74 0.88
CA ASP A 128 -17.02 -24.67 1.99
C ASP A 128 -16.26 -24.32 3.28
N GLU A 129 -15.33 -23.37 3.25
CA GLU A 129 -14.47 -23.05 4.39
C GLU A 129 -15.20 -22.31 5.51
N LEU A 130 -16.06 -21.35 5.16
CA LEU A 130 -16.77 -20.52 6.14
C LEU A 130 -17.78 -21.32 6.99
N PRO A 131 -18.61 -22.22 6.41
CA PRO A 131 -19.46 -23.12 7.21
C PRO A 131 -18.66 -24.04 8.15
N ARG A 132 -17.50 -24.53 7.71
CA ARG A 132 -16.61 -25.36 8.54
C ARG A 132 -16.08 -24.57 9.73
N LEU A 133 -15.54 -23.37 9.50
CA LEU A 133 -15.07 -22.48 10.56
C LEU A 133 -16.18 -22.15 11.55
N GLN A 134 -17.39 -21.84 11.07
CA GLN A 134 -18.54 -21.55 11.93
C GLN A 134 -18.90 -22.74 12.84
N ALA A 135 -18.87 -23.97 12.31
CA ALA A 135 -19.09 -25.17 13.09
C ALA A 135 -18.00 -25.42 14.13
N GLU A 136 -16.73 -25.21 13.77
CA GLU A 136 -15.58 -25.34 14.68
C GLU A 136 -15.65 -24.31 15.82
N ILE A 137 -16.00 -23.05 15.52
CA ILE A 137 -16.19 -22.00 16.53
C ILE A 137 -17.33 -22.37 17.50
N ALA A 138 -18.46 -22.84 16.97
CA ALA A 138 -19.62 -23.24 17.78
C ALA A 138 -19.33 -24.46 18.67
N ALA A 139 -18.42 -25.33 18.24
CA ALA A 139 -18.04 -26.55 18.97
C ALA A 139 -17.09 -26.27 20.15
N VAL A 140 -16.48 -25.08 20.26
CA VAL A 140 -15.61 -24.74 21.38
C VAL A 140 -16.41 -24.70 22.68
N ALA A 141 -16.06 -25.57 23.63
CA ALA A 141 -16.69 -25.63 24.94
C ALA A 141 -16.40 -24.35 25.75
N ILE A 142 -17.45 -23.68 26.21
CA ILE A 142 -17.32 -22.51 27.07
C ILE A 142 -16.98 -22.96 28.50
N PRO A 143 -15.92 -22.43 29.12
CA PRO A 143 -15.49 -22.84 30.44
C PRO A 143 -16.52 -22.52 31.53
N GLU A 144 -16.61 -23.36 32.55
CA GLU A 144 -17.49 -23.12 33.70
C GLU A 144 -17.07 -21.93 34.58
N PRO A 145 -15.76 -21.72 34.88
CA PRO A 145 -15.32 -20.63 35.73
C PRO A 145 -15.78 -19.25 35.22
N PRO A 146 -16.48 -18.44 36.03
CA PRO A 146 -17.09 -17.18 35.59
C PRO A 146 -16.10 -16.17 34.96
N TYR A 147 -14.88 -16.11 35.48
CA TYR A 147 -13.84 -15.17 35.00
C TYR A 147 -13.29 -15.53 33.61
N LEU A 148 -13.33 -16.82 33.21
CA LEU A 148 -12.95 -17.26 31.86
C LEU A 148 -14.17 -17.29 30.92
N ARG A 149 -15.34 -17.66 31.46
CA ARG A 149 -16.60 -17.78 30.72
C ARG A 149 -16.93 -16.52 29.95
N ALA A 150 -16.93 -15.37 30.62
CA ALA A 150 -17.33 -14.10 29.99
C ALA A 150 -16.46 -13.77 28.77
N SER A 151 -15.14 -13.86 28.90
CA SER A 151 -14.20 -13.57 27.81
C SER A 151 -14.30 -14.57 26.66
N ALA A 152 -14.41 -15.88 26.96
CA ALA A 152 -14.54 -16.92 25.95
C ALA A 152 -15.88 -16.83 25.19
N SER A 153 -16.99 -16.59 25.90
CA SER A 153 -18.31 -16.41 25.30
C SER A 153 -18.39 -15.17 24.43
N GLU A 154 -17.81 -14.05 24.88
CA GLU A 154 -17.76 -12.82 24.08
C GLU A 154 -16.96 -13.04 22.78
N LEU A 155 -15.78 -13.68 22.88
CA LEU A 155 -14.97 -13.98 21.70
C LEU A 155 -15.68 -14.94 20.74
N GLN A 156 -16.30 -16.01 21.25
CA GLN A 156 -17.07 -16.95 20.42
C GLN A 156 -18.21 -16.25 19.69
N GLN A 157 -19.00 -15.42 20.39
CA GLN A 157 -20.09 -14.65 19.79
C GLN A 157 -19.59 -13.68 18.72
N LYS A 158 -18.47 -12.99 18.97
CA LYS A 158 -17.81 -12.12 17.98
C LYS A 158 -17.46 -12.88 16.71
N LEU A 159 -16.84 -14.05 16.83
CA LEU A 159 -16.43 -14.85 15.67
C LEU A 159 -17.61 -15.44 14.89
N LEU A 160 -18.66 -15.89 15.59
CA LEU A 160 -19.89 -16.34 14.93
C LEU A 160 -20.57 -15.19 14.18
N ALA A 161 -20.67 -14.01 14.79
CA ALA A 161 -21.20 -12.82 14.14
C ALA A 161 -20.34 -12.38 12.94
N ALA A 162 -19.02 -12.55 13.00
CA ALA A 162 -18.13 -12.34 11.87
C ALA A 162 -18.47 -13.28 10.71
N CYS A 163 -18.63 -14.58 10.98
CA CYS A 163 -18.96 -15.57 9.96
C CYS A 163 -20.30 -15.26 9.31
N ASP A 164 -21.32 -14.95 10.12
CA ASP A 164 -22.64 -14.57 9.63
C ASP A 164 -22.60 -13.29 8.80
N GLY A 165 -21.82 -12.29 9.23
CA GLY A 165 -21.66 -11.04 8.52
C GLY A 165 -20.90 -11.19 7.20
N ILE A 166 -19.87 -12.05 7.14
CA ILE A 166 -19.15 -12.37 5.90
C ILE A 166 -20.12 -13.03 4.92
N ARG A 167 -20.86 -14.05 5.37
CA ARG A 167 -21.86 -14.76 4.55
C ARG A 167 -22.96 -13.83 4.03
N ALA A 168 -23.39 -12.88 4.85
CA ALA A 168 -24.42 -11.91 4.47
C ALA A 168 -23.88 -10.72 3.65
N GLY A 169 -22.55 -10.60 3.47
CA GLY A 169 -21.94 -9.46 2.80
C GLY A 169 -22.07 -8.13 3.57
N THR A 170 -22.25 -8.20 4.90
CA THR A 170 -22.51 -7.03 5.76
C THR A 170 -21.31 -6.57 6.58
N VAL A 171 -20.22 -7.35 6.62
CA VAL A 171 -18.97 -6.91 7.27
C VAL A 171 -18.41 -5.69 6.58
N ARG A 172 -18.01 -4.70 7.38
CA ARG A 172 -17.36 -3.47 6.92
C ARG A 172 -16.07 -3.26 7.69
N SER A 173 -15.07 -2.67 7.05
CA SER A 173 -13.87 -2.15 7.69
C SER A 173 -13.81 -0.64 7.46
N ILE A 174 -13.90 0.13 8.53
CA ILE A 174 -13.88 1.59 8.51
C ILE A 174 -12.46 2.04 8.86
N LEU A 175 -11.84 2.79 7.97
CA LEU A 175 -10.50 3.35 8.08
C LEU A 175 -10.60 4.87 8.12
N SER A 176 -10.13 5.47 9.22
CA SER A 176 -10.13 6.93 9.37
C SER A 176 -8.73 7.47 9.59
N THR A 177 -8.34 8.49 8.82
CA THR A 177 -7.03 9.15 8.92
C THR A 177 -7.15 10.66 8.68
N THR A 178 -6.15 11.43 9.10
CA THR A 178 -6.04 12.85 8.78
C THR A 178 -4.76 13.08 7.99
N LEU A 179 -4.92 13.53 6.76
CA LEU A 179 -3.81 13.94 5.91
C LEU A 179 -3.34 15.34 6.32
N PRO A 180 -2.03 15.61 6.33
CA PRO A 180 -1.47 16.89 6.78
C PRO A 180 -1.70 18.06 5.80
N HIS A 181 -2.47 17.83 4.71
CA HIS A 181 -2.75 18.78 3.65
C HIS A 181 -4.21 18.69 3.21
N ALA A 182 -4.82 19.83 2.86
CA ALA A 182 -6.15 19.88 2.25
C ALA A 182 -6.09 19.43 0.78
N VAL A 183 -6.19 18.10 0.55
CA VAL A 183 -6.10 17.49 -0.79
C VAL A 183 -7.27 17.91 -1.69
N VAL A 184 -8.43 18.08 -1.10
CA VAL A 184 -9.65 18.57 -1.76
C VAL A 184 -9.91 20.01 -1.32
N ARG A 185 -10.56 20.81 -2.18
CA ARG A 185 -10.91 22.21 -1.88
C ARG A 185 -12.33 22.36 -1.33
N ALA A 186 -13.13 21.30 -1.40
CA ALA A 186 -14.47 21.19 -0.84
C ALA A 186 -14.69 19.76 -0.31
N PRO A 187 -15.70 19.53 0.56
CA PRO A 187 -16.05 18.19 1.03
C PRO A 187 -16.50 17.29 -0.12
N PHE A 188 -15.93 16.08 -0.20
CA PHE A 188 -16.33 15.04 -1.13
C PHE A 188 -16.82 13.81 -0.38
N ALA A 189 -17.84 13.17 -0.94
CA ALA A 189 -18.20 11.81 -0.59
C ALA A 189 -18.64 11.03 -1.83
N GLY A 190 -18.52 9.71 -1.77
CA GLY A 190 -18.91 8.87 -2.89
C GLY A 190 -18.65 7.41 -2.64
N LYS A 191 -18.93 6.59 -3.65
CA LYS A 191 -18.68 5.15 -3.66
C LYS A 191 -17.90 4.74 -4.90
N GLY A 192 -17.22 3.62 -4.80
CA GLY A 192 -16.45 3.06 -5.90
C GLY A 192 -16.09 1.60 -5.70
N THR A 193 -15.35 1.07 -6.66
CA THR A 193 -14.73 -0.26 -6.58
C THR A 193 -13.23 -0.10 -6.77
N TRP A 194 -12.43 -0.90 -6.09
CA TRP A 194 -10.99 -0.98 -6.30
C TRP A 194 -10.55 -2.43 -6.23
N ARG A 195 -10.06 -2.97 -7.34
CA ARG A 195 -9.60 -4.38 -7.44
C ARG A 195 -10.67 -5.38 -6.98
N GLY A 196 -11.92 -5.12 -7.36
CA GLY A 196 -13.09 -5.95 -7.00
C GLY A 196 -13.58 -5.76 -5.56
N VAL A 197 -13.04 -4.80 -4.80
CA VAL A 197 -13.49 -4.45 -3.44
C VAL A 197 -14.32 -3.18 -3.50
N GLU A 198 -15.57 -3.24 -3.03
CA GLU A 198 -16.42 -2.07 -2.91
C GLU A 198 -16.00 -1.19 -1.74
N PHE A 199 -15.99 0.12 -1.94
CA PHE A 199 -15.71 1.09 -0.87
C PHE A 199 -16.59 2.33 -0.99
N ALA A 200 -16.79 3.00 0.14
CA ALA A 200 -17.30 4.36 0.23
C ALA A 200 -16.23 5.25 0.83
N TYR A 201 -16.19 6.52 0.42
CA TYR A 201 -15.20 7.47 0.90
C TYR A 201 -15.83 8.80 1.28
N GLN A 202 -15.18 9.48 2.21
CA GLN A 202 -15.45 10.85 2.59
C GLN A 202 -14.12 11.59 2.78
N LEU A 203 -13.96 12.72 2.09
CA LEU A 203 -12.80 13.61 2.18
C LEU A 203 -13.31 14.98 2.62
N GLN A 204 -12.83 15.47 3.76
CA GLN A 204 -13.24 16.75 4.33
C GLN A 204 -12.01 17.65 4.47
N PRO A 205 -11.90 18.76 3.73
CA PRO A 205 -10.83 19.72 3.94
C PRO A 205 -11.11 20.57 5.18
N GLU A 206 -10.03 20.95 5.84
CA GLU A 206 -10.02 21.76 7.06
C GLU A 206 -9.05 22.91 6.84
N ALA A 207 -9.45 24.16 7.10
CA ALA A 207 -8.59 25.33 6.89
C ALA A 207 -7.54 25.44 8.00
N GLY A 208 -6.29 25.67 7.61
CA GLY A 208 -5.17 25.88 8.51
C GLY A 208 -5.26 27.28 9.14
N HIS A 209 -5.24 27.35 10.46
CA HIS A 209 -5.17 28.60 11.19
C HIS A 209 -3.72 28.90 11.55
N ALA A 210 -3.20 30.03 11.08
CA ALA A 210 -2.04 30.65 11.70
C ALA A 210 -2.52 31.39 12.97
N GLU A 211 -1.85 31.24 14.10
CA GLU A 211 -2.14 32.04 15.31
C GLU A 211 -2.22 33.53 14.93
N GLY A 212 -3.35 34.17 15.22
CA GLY A 212 -3.58 35.60 14.98
C GLY A 212 -4.29 35.98 13.67
N MET A 213 -4.78 35.03 12.86
CA MET A 213 -5.61 35.34 11.68
C MET A 213 -7.06 34.86 11.82
N THR A 214 -8.02 35.75 11.54
CA THR A 214 -9.45 35.43 11.43
C THR A 214 -9.80 35.21 9.96
N VAL A 215 -10.25 34.01 9.58
CA VAL A 215 -10.70 33.71 8.21
C VAL A 215 -12.22 33.87 8.14
N SER A 216 -12.72 34.57 7.12
CA SER A 216 -14.17 34.74 6.89
C SER A 216 -14.79 33.44 6.33
N PRO A 217 -16.06 33.09 6.63
CA PRO A 217 -16.66 31.80 6.28
C PRO A 217 -16.78 31.48 4.79
N ASP A 218 -16.63 32.49 3.91
CA ASP A 218 -17.01 32.40 2.48
C ASP A 218 -15.80 32.39 1.53
N LEU A 219 -14.59 32.10 2.01
CA LEU A 219 -13.36 32.20 1.22
C LEU A 219 -12.67 30.85 1.02
N ALA A 220 -12.41 30.50 -0.25
CA ALA A 220 -11.58 29.37 -0.64
C ALA A 220 -10.10 29.67 -0.36
N VAL A 221 -9.41 28.73 0.29
CA VAL A 221 -7.97 28.81 0.57
C VAL A 221 -7.20 28.17 -0.58
N SER A 222 -6.26 28.92 -1.18
CA SER A 222 -5.27 28.37 -2.12
C SER A 222 -3.91 28.29 -1.42
N ALA A 223 -3.20 27.18 -1.60
CA ALA A 223 -1.87 26.99 -1.05
C ALA A 223 -0.84 27.93 -1.71
N VAL A 224 0.05 28.51 -0.91
CA VAL A 224 1.23 29.25 -1.38
C VAL A 224 2.45 28.78 -0.57
N GLY A 225 3.23 27.82 -1.11
CA GLY A 225 4.58 27.50 -0.65
C GLY A 225 4.87 26.04 -0.24
N LEU A 226 6.17 25.73 -0.13
CA LEU A 226 6.74 24.44 0.32
C LEU A 226 7.23 24.46 1.78
N THR A 227 6.90 25.49 2.58
CA THR A 227 6.83 25.22 4.01
C THR A 227 5.61 24.34 4.18
N ARG A 228 5.80 23.12 4.70
CA ARG A 228 4.73 22.25 5.21
C ARG A 228 4.03 22.87 6.42
N ASN A 229 3.82 24.19 6.39
CA ASN A 229 2.99 24.87 7.35
C ASN A 229 1.57 24.59 6.86
N PRO A 230 0.75 23.85 7.63
CA PRO A 230 -0.56 23.44 7.18
C PRO A 230 -1.38 24.69 6.88
N THR A 231 -1.60 24.97 5.59
CA THR A 231 -2.70 25.84 5.14
C THR A 231 -4.04 25.14 5.35
N GLY A 232 -4.02 23.86 5.75
CA GLY A 232 -5.15 23.02 6.08
C GLY A 232 -4.79 21.53 6.22
N SER A 233 -5.70 20.74 6.79
CA SER A 233 -5.66 19.27 6.84
C SER A 233 -6.80 18.68 5.99
N CYS A 234 -6.77 17.38 5.73
CA CYS A 234 -7.90 16.66 5.16
C CYS A 234 -8.23 15.44 6.00
N SER A 235 -9.42 15.44 6.61
CA SER A 235 -9.97 14.27 7.27
C SER A 235 -10.51 13.30 6.22
N VAL A 236 -10.10 12.04 6.32
CA VAL A 236 -10.39 10.98 5.37
C VAL A 236 -11.05 9.84 6.10
N THR A 237 -12.21 9.39 5.61
CA THR A 237 -12.88 8.16 6.07
C THR A 237 -13.14 7.28 4.86
N ILE A 238 -12.67 6.04 4.91
CA ILE A 238 -12.94 5.00 3.92
C ILE A 238 -13.69 3.86 4.61
N GLU A 239 -14.87 3.52 4.11
CA GLU A 239 -15.59 2.32 4.50
C GLU A 239 -15.42 1.26 3.40
N VAL A 240 -14.82 0.13 3.75
CA VAL A 240 -14.58 -0.99 2.83
C VAL A 240 -15.57 -2.10 3.10
N SER A 241 -16.24 -2.61 2.06
CA SER A 241 -17.02 -3.84 2.15
C SER A 241 -16.07 -5.01 2.34
N GLY A 242 -16.10 -5.66 3.51
CA GLY A 242 -15.25 -6.80 3.86
C GLY A 242 -14.29 -6.55 5.02
N LEU A 243 -13.48 -7.57 5.32
CA LEU A 243 -12.60 -7.61 6.48
C LEU A 243 -11.17 -7.19 6.10
N ILE A 244 -10.56 -6.28 6.86
CA ILE A 244 -9.15 -5.90 6.70
C ILE A 244 -8.34 -6.43 7.88
N ASP A 245 -7.30 -7.20 7.59
CA ASP A 245 -6.30 -7.57 8.59
C ASP A 245 -5.36 -6.38 8.85
N HIS A 246 -5.60 -5.67 9.95
CA HIS A 246 -4.83 -4.48 10.29
C HIS A 246 -3.32 -4.73 10.48
N ALA A 247 -2.95 -5.83 11.12
CA ALA A 247 -1.58 -6.10 11.54
C ALA A 247 -0.83 -7.06 10.61
N ALA A 248 -1.48 -7.56 9.55
CA ALA A 248 -0.80 -8.39 8.55
C ALA A 248 0.47 -7.67 8.04
N TRP A 249 1.55 -8.41 7.86
CA TRP A 249 2.82 -7.85 7.45
C TRP A 249 2.81 -7.44 5.97
N THR A 250 3.42 -6.29 5.68
CA THR A 250 3.78 -5.87 4.32
C THR A 250 5.19 -5.26 4.29
N PRO A 251 5.88 -5.28 3.15
CA PRO A 251 7.14 -4.56 3.00
C PRO A 251 6.97 -3.06 3.30
N TYR A 252 8.00 -2.43 3.86
CA TYR A 252 8.01 -0.99 4.07
C TYR A 252 7.81 -0.22 2.76
N LEU A 253 6.93 0.79 2.79
CA LEU A 253 6.73 1.70 1.66
C LEU A 253 7.77 2.83 1.61
N ALA A 254 8.56 3.03 2.68
CA ALA A 254 9.60 4.04 2.76
C ALA A 254 10.87 3.46 3.37
N GLY A 255 12.03 3.95 2.92
CA GLY A 255 13.32 3.52 3.47
C GLY A 255 13.52 3.96 4.93
N PRO A 256 14.40 3.25 5.67
CA PRO A 256 14.69 3.55 7.06
C PRO A 256 15.17 4.99 7.26
N SER A 257 14.87 5.55 8.43
CA SER A 257 15.61 6.70 8.91
C SER A 257 17.04 6.27 9.22
N ALA A 258 18.05 7.01 8.73
CA ALA A 258 19.47 6.69 8.93
C ALA A 258 19.91 6.59 10.42
N THR A 259 19.05 7.02 11.35
CA THR A 259 19.33 7.12 12.78
C THR A 259 18.50 6.18 13.66
N ALA A 260 17.54 5.43 13.11
CA ALA A 260 16.65 4.57 13.89
C ALA A 260 16.88 3.10 13.55
N ALA A 261 17.04 2.26 14.58
CA ALA A 261 16.95 0.82 14.41
C ALA A 261 15.50 0.43 14.09
N GLU A 262 15.31 -0.35 13.03
CA GLU A 262 13.99 -0.88 12.68
C GLU A 262 13.57 -1.91 13.74
N ILE A 263 12.39 -1.71 14.33
CA ILE A 263 11.82 -2.62 15.35
C ILE A 263 11.13 -3.82 14.67
N HIS A 264 10.69 -3.64 13.43
CA HIS A 264 9.98 -4.63 12.62
C HIS A 264 10.67 -4.77 11.26
N THR A 265 10.41 -5.87 10.57
CA THR A 265 10.93 -6.09 9.20
C THR A 265 10.03 -5.51 8.12
N GLY A 266 8.89 -4.94 8.53
CA GLY A 266 7.88 -4.36 7.65
C GLY A 266 6.87 -3.51 8.42
N GLN A 267 5.76 -3.21 7.75
CA GLN A 267 4.71 -2.31 8.21
C GLN A 267 3.32 -2.97 8.15
N PRO A 268 2.33 -2.44 8.88
CA PRO A 268 1.00 -3.02 8.90
C PRO A 268 0.30 -2.88 7.54
N PHE A 269 -0.34 -3.96 7.09
CA PHE A 269 -1.02 -4.07 5.80
C PHE A 269 -2.02 -2.95 5.58
N VAL A 270 -2.76 -2.56 6.61
CA VAL A 270 -3.77 -1.50 6.51
C VAL A 270 -3.18 -0.14 6.10
N GLN A 271 -1.95 0.17 6.50
CA GLN A 271 -1.28 1.39 6.05
C GLN A 271 -0.96 1.30 4.56
N THR A 272 -0.46 0.13 4.11
CA THR A 272 -0.17 -0.14 2.71
C THR A 272 -1.43 -0.10 1.84
N PHE A 273 -2.49 -0.75 2.30
CA PHE A 273 -3.80 -0.77 1.67
C PHE A 273 -4.36 0.65 1.50
N LEU A 274 -4.41 1.42 2.59
CA LEU A 274 -4.94 2.78 2.57
C LEU A 274 -4.10 3.70 1.70
N PHE A 275 -2.78 3.59 1.72
CA PHE A 275 -1.89 4.37 0.86
C PHE A 275 -2.19 4.16 -0.63
N TYR A 276 -2.27 2.91 -1.08
CA TYR A 276 -2.53 2.63 -2.49
C TYR A 276 -3.95 3.04 -2.92
N LEU A 277 -4.96 2.73 -2.10
CA LEU A 277 -6.34 3.13 -2.38
C LEU A 277 -6.47 4.66 -2.48
N LEU A 278 -5.89 5.41 -1.52
CA LEU A 278 -5.93 6.87 -1.55
C LEU A 278 -5.14 7.45 -2.71
N THR A 279 -4.02 6.85 -3.09
CA THR A 279 -3.24 7.28 -4.27
C THR A 279 -4.09 7.18 -5.54
N ASP A 280 -4.76 6.04 -5.75
CA ASP A 280 -5.59 5.80 -6.92
C ASP A 280 -6.87 6.66 -6.88
N LEU A 281 -7.52 6.79 -5.72
CA LEU A 281 -8.71 7.63 -5.54
C LEU A 281 -8.42 9.10 -5.81
N ILE A 282 -7.34 9.64 -5.22
CA ILE A 282 -6.97 11.05 -5.39
C ILE A 282 -6.53 11.31 -6.83
N ALA A 283 -5.83 10.35 -7.44
CA ALA A 283 -5.49 10.40 -8.86
C ALA A 283 -6.73 10.49 -9.76
N GLU A 284 -7.79 9.73 -9.47
CA GLU A 284 -9.05 9.75 -10.20
C GLU A 284 -9.82 11.07 -10.00
N LEU A 285 -9.76 11.64 -8.79
CA LEU A 285 -10.42 12.91 -8.49
C LEU A 285 -9.69 14.13 -9.11
N GLN A 286 -8.36 14.02 -9.32
CA GLN A 286 -7.50 15.01 -10.00
C GLN A 286 -7.58 14.94 -11.55
N THR A 287 -8.78 15.09 -12.13
CA THR A 287 -8.94 15.27 -13.58
C THR A 287 -8.53 16.70 -14.00
N GLU A 288 -7.99 16.91 -15.20
CA GLU A 288 -7.47 18.21 -15.71
C GLU A 288 -8.53 19.35 -15.78
N GLU A 289 -9.80 19.03 -15.54
CA GLU A 289 -10.93 19.97 -15.50
C GLU A 289 -11.52 20.14 -14.07
N SER A 290 -10.89 19.56 -13.04
CA SER A 290 -11.42 19.60 -11.68
C SER A 290 -10.92 20.85 -10.95
N ASP A 291 -11.78 21.86 -10.83
CA ASP A 291 -11.53 23.05 -9.99
C ASP A 291 -11.44 22.72 -8.48
N PHE A 292 -11.72 21.47 -8.10
CA PHE A 292 -12.09 21.05 -6.76
C PHE A 292 -11.00 20.26 -6.01
N VAL A 293 -9.94 19.82 -6.68
CA VAL A 293 -8.86 19.01 -6.08
C VAL A 293 -7.53 19.69 -6.35
N ASP A 294 -6.64 19.74 -5.36
CA ASP A 294 -5.32 20.32 -5.59
C ASP A 294 -4.50 19.40 -6.51
N GLU A 295 -4.31 19.82 -7.77
CA GLU A 295 -3.53 19.11 -8.79
C GLU A 295 -2.05 18.94 -8.41
N LEU A 296 -1.57 19.69 -7.42
CA LEU A 296 -0.15 19.79 -7.08
C LEU A 296 0.28 18.78 -6.01
N TRP A 297 -0.66 18.11 -5.35
CA TRP A 297 -0.34 17.20 -4.25
C TRP A 297 -0.15 15.76 -4.73
N THR A 298 0.89 15.11 -4.20
CA THR A 298 1.14 13.67 -4.39
C THR A 298 1.32 13.03 -3.02
N LEU A 299 0.47 12.06 -2.68
CA LEU A 299 0.50 11.33 -1.41
C LEU A 299 1.85 10.60 -1.26
N THR A 300 2.46 10.72 -0.09
CA THR A 300 3.59 9.90 0.33
C THR A 300 3.15 8.96 1.47
N PRO A 301 3.80 7.79 1.65
CA PRO A 301 3.45 6.87 2.73
C PRO A 301 3.53 7.49 4.13
N ARG A 302 4.35 8.56 4.28
CA ARG A 302 4.54 9.30 5.53
C ARG A 302 3.43 10.30 5.84
N ASP A 303 2.52 10.55 4.90
CA ASP A 303 1.38 11.45 5.11
C ASP A 303 0.23 10.76 5.87
N ILE A 304 0.22 9.42 5.93
CA ILE A 304 -0.70 8.63 6.77
C ILE A 304 -0.04 8.44 8.15
N VAL A 305 -0.22 9.42 9.03
CA VAL A 305 0.48 9.49 10.33
C VAL A 305 -0.30 8.81 11.46
N ALA A 306 -1.63 8.84 11.39
CA ALA A 306 -2.53 8.22 12.36
C ALA A 306 -3.67 7.49 11.64
N LEU A 307 -4.03 6.32 12.16
CA LEU A 307 -5.09 5.49 11.59
C LEU A 307 -5.96 4.92 12.70
N GLU A 308 -7.27 5.11 12.57
CA GLU A 308 -8.29 4.46 13.37
C GLU A 308 -8.98 3.38 12.53
N ILE A 309 -9.19 2.20 13.13
CA ILE A 309 -9.74 1.02 12.45
C ILE A 309 -10.89 0.45 13.26
N GLN A 310 -12.02 0.28 12.61
CA GLN A 310 -13.19 -0.40 13.16
C GLN A 310 -13.69 -1.46 12.18
N ALA A 311 -13.86 -2.69 12.66
CA ALA A 311 -14.43 -3.77 11.87
C ALA A 311 -15.71 -4.32 12.55
N PRO A 312 -16.88 -3.66 12.37
CA PRO A 312 -18.13 -4.15 12.93
C PRO A 312 -18.61 -5.45 12.28
N ALA A 313 -19.20 -6.33 13.09
CA ALA A 313 -19.92 -7.53 12.70
C ALA A 313 -21.20 -7.66 13.53
N GLY A 314 -22.33 -7.20 12.95
CA GLY A 314 -23.59 -7.10 13.69
C GLY A 314 -23.48 -6.09 14.85
N PRO A 315 -23.88 -6.44 16.09
CA PRO A 315 -23.76 -5.54 17.25
C PRO A 315 -22.35 -5.53 17.87
N TYR A 316 -21.41 -6.34 17.37
CA TYR A 316 -20.08 -6.49 17.93
C TYR A 316 -19.01 -5.83 17.03
N SER A 317 -17.87 -5.45 17.62
CA SER A 317 -16.68 -5.04 16.87
C SER A 317 -15.61 -6.14 16.92
N LEU A 318 -15.14 -6.58 15.76
CA LEU A 318 -14.09 -7.61 15.61
C LEU A 318 -12.70 -7.04 15.89
N ILE A 319 -12.48 -5.78 15.51
CA ILE A 319 -11.28 -5.00 15.77
C ILE A 319 -11.74 -3.60 16.16
N THR A 320 -11.33 -3.13 17.33
CA THR A 320 -11.39 -1.71 17.70
C THR A 320 -9.99 -1.30 18.09
N ILE A 321 -9.28 -0.61 17.18
CA ILE A 321 -8.02 0.05 17.52
C ILE A 321 -8.31 1.54 17.64
N SER A 322 -8.42 1.99 18.88
CA SER A 322 -8.89 3.33 19.20
C SER A 322 -7.90 4.45 18.85
N GLN A 323 -6.65 4.12 18.51
CA GLN A 323 -5.63 5.04 17.97
C GLN A 323 -4.27 4.32 17.84
N LEU A 324 -3.66 4.32 16.65
CA LEU A 324 -2.20 4.23 16.54
C LEU A 324 -1.68 5.64 16.26
N MET A 325 -1.19 6.32 17.31
CA MET A 325 -0.65 7.69 17.24
C MET A 325 0.85 7.65 16.98
N LEU A 326 1.31 8.22 15.87
CA LEU A 326 2.64 8.82 15.76
C LEU A 326 2.50 10.35 15.82
N SER A 327 2.12 10.83 17.00
CA SER A 327 1.92 12.23 17.45
C SER A 327 0.68 13.00 16.93
N THR A 328 0.21 13.88 17.83
CA THR A 328 -1.12 14.53 18.02
C THR A 328 -1.42 15.67 17.03
N TRP A 329 -2.65 16.12 16.72
CA TRP A 329 -3.72 16.78 17.51
C TRP A 329 -5.12 16.69 16.82
N ARG A 330 -6.21 17.14 17.49
CA ARG A 330 -7.65 17.05 17.10
C ARG A 330 -8.40 18.38 17.36
N VAL A 331 -9.38 18.77 16.50
CA VAL A 331 -10.82 19.14 16.77
C VAL A 331 -11.45 20.02 15.65
N VAL A 332 -12.72 19.66 15.37
CA VAL A 332 -13.81 19.96 14.39
C VAL A 332 -14.38 21.42 14.49
N GLN A 333 -15.20 22.06 13.62
CA GLN A 333 -16.28 21.68 12.66
C GLN A 333 -16.73 22.89 11.80
N VAL A 334 -17.12 22.74 10.51
CA VAL A 334 -18.11 23.61 9.79
C VAL A 334 -18.69 22.87 8.56
N PRO A 335 -19.99 23.00 8.20
CA PRO A 335 -20.53 22.43 6.97
C PRO A 335 -20.18 23.27 5.74
N ALA A 336 -19.88 22.59 4.64
CA ALA A 336 -20.04 23.10 3.28
C ALA A 336 -20.73 21.99 2.48
N ASP A 337 -21.55 22.35 1.48
CA ASP A 337 -22.32 21.39 0.69
C ASP A 337 -21.42 20.25 0.19
N VAL A 338 -21.72 19.03 0.62
CA VAL A 338 -20.94 17.83 0.27
C VAL A 338 -21.18 17.50 -1.19
N GLN A 339 -20.12 17.52 -2.00
CA GLN A 339 -20.20 17.05 -3.36
C GLN A 339 -20.23 15.52 -3.37
N GLN A 340 -21.31 14.95 -3.91
CA GLN A 340 -21.43 13.52 -4.15
C GLN A 340 -20.83 13.19 -5.51
N ARG A 341 -19.76 12.40 -5.53
CA ARG A 341 -19.14 11.91 -6.76
C ARG A 341 -18.83 10.44 -6.60
N ASP A 342 -19.56 9.57 -7.27
CA ASP A 342 -19.16 8.17 -7.36
C ASP A 342 -17.99 8.03 -8.34
N VAL A 343 -17.03 7.17 -8.00
CA VAL A 343 -15.87 6.86 -8.84
C VAL A 343 -16.06 5.50 -9.50
N PRO A 344 -15.58 5.32 -10.74
CA PRO A 344 -15.61 4.02 -11.41
C PRO A 344 -14.68 3.01 -10.69
N ASP A 345 -14.52 1.81 -11.26
CA ASP A 345 -13.49 0.88 -10.77
C ASP A 345 -12.11 1.51 -10.93
N LEU A 346 -11.51 1.87 -9.79
CA LEU A 346 -10.27 2.64 -9.72
C LEU A 346 -9.13 1.83 -10.35
N GLN A 347 -8.52 2.43 -11.37
CA GLN A 347 -7.31 1.90 -11.99
C GLN A 347 -6.10 2.71 -11.54
N PRO A 348 -4.94 2.06 -11.32
CA PRO A 348 -3.71 2.79 -11.06
C PRO A 348 -3.43 3.78 -12.20
N PRO A 349 -3.03 5.04 -11.90
CA PRO A 349 -2.69 5.99 -12.94
C PRO A 349 -1.50 5.48 -13.75
N SER A 350 -1.45 5.82 -15.04
CA SER A 350 -0.29 5.52 -15.85
C SER A 350 0.98 6.17 -15.27
N TYR A 351 2.11 5.48 -15.41
CA TYR A 351 3.35 5.91 -14.77
C TYR A 351 3.79 7.31 -15.23
N TRP A 352 3.54 7.66 -16.49
CA TRP A 352 3.87 9.00 -17.01
C TRP A 352 2.99 10.11 -16.40
N MET A 353 1.71 9.83 -16.13
CA MET A 353 0.82 10.78 -15.45
C MET A 353 1.27 11.01 -14.00
N ALA A 354 1.65 9.95 -13.29
CA ALA A 354 2.23 10.07 -11.95
C ALA A 354 3.51 10.91 -11.95
N CYS A 355 4.43 10.67 -12.89
CA CYS A 355 5.66 11.47 -13.05
C CYS A 355 5.36 12.93 -13.41
N ARG A 356 4.35 13.19 -14.25
CA ARG A 356 3.91 14.55 -14.60
C ARG A 356 3.38 15.31 -13.39
N ARG A 357 2.62 14.65 -12.51
CA ARG A 357 2.13 15.24 -11.25
C ARG A 357 3.29 15.59 -10.32
N HIS A 358 4.26 14.68 -10.14
CA HIS A 358 5.48 15.00 -9.40
C HIS A 358 6.21 16.21 -9.99
N ALA A 359 6.33 16.29 -11.32
CA ALA A 359 6.98 17.43 -11.98
C ALA A 359 6.27 18.76 -11.67
N ARG A 360 4.94 18.79 -11.76
CA ARG A 360 4.12 19.96 -11.40
C ARG A 360 4.23 20.31 -9.92
N GLY A 361 4.17 19.29 -9.06
CA GLY A 361 4.37 19.40 -7.63
C GLY A 361 5.71 20.06 -7.32
N TYR A 362 6.84 19.49 -7.72
CA TYR A 362 8.15 20.11 -7.47
C TYR A 362 8.32 21.51 -8.11
N LEU A 363 7.66 21.80 -9.24
CA LEU A 363 7.73 23.12 -9.87
C LEU A 363 7.05 24.20 -9.02
N SER A 364 5.85 23.94 -8.50
CA SER A 364 5.11 24.90 -7.66
C SER A 364 5.87 25.23 -6.37
N LEU A 365 6.76 24.34 -5.98
CA LEU A 365 7.61 24.42 -4.81
C LEU A 365 8.95 25.13 -5.06
N GLY A 366 9.21 25.56 -6.30
CA GLY A 366 10.48 26.17 -6.72
C GLY A 366 11.64 25.18 -6.83
N ALA A 367 11.40 23.87 -6.66
CA ALA A 367 12.38 22.80 -6.83
C ALA A 367 12.52 22.44 -8.31
N THR A 368 12.99 23.40 -9.12
CA THR A 368 12.96 23.31 -10.58
C THR A 368 13.84 22.20 -11.17
N ARG A 369 14.84 21.71 -10.42
CA ARG A 369 15.71 20.60 -10.84
C ARG A 369 14.99 19.26 -10.71
N GLU A 370 14.36 19.03 -9.57
CA GLU A 370 13.53 17.85 -9.29
C GLU A 370 12.32 17.84 -10.21
N ALA A 371 11.69 19.00 -10.43
CA ALA A 371 10.59 19.15 -11.39
C ALA A 371 11.01 18.72 -12.81
N LEU A 372 12.18 19.16 -13.26
CA LEU A 372 12.71 18.79 -14.57
C LEU A 372 13.08 17.30 -14.65
N LEU A 373 13.60 16.70 -13.57
CA LEU A 373 13.89 15.26 -13.51
C LEU A 373 12.61 14.45 -13.72
N TRP A 374 11.57 14.75 -12.96
CA TRP A 374 10.27 14.08 -13.07
C TRP A 374 9.59 14.33 -14.41
N LEU A 375 9.73 15.53 -14.97
CA LEU A 375 9.24 15.85 -16.31
C LEU A 375 9.91 14.99 -17.39
N ASN A 376 11.22 14.76 -17.27
CA ASN A 376 11.94 13.87 -18.19
C ASN A 376 11.44 12.43 -18.03
N MET A 377 11.31 11.93 -16.80
CA MET A 377 10.76 10.59 -16.55
C MET A 377 9.34 10.43 -17.13
N ALA A 378 8.48 11.44 -16.95
CA ALA A 378 7.14 11.45 -17.53
C ALA A 378 7.17 11.35 -19.06
N THR A 379 8.06 12.10 -19.71
CA THR A 379 8.16 12.12 -21.18
C THR A 379 8.63 10.78 -21.73
N GLU A 380 9.62 10.18 -21.09
CA GLU A 380 10.17 8.88 -21.50
C GLU A 380 9.14 7.76 -21.29
N ALA A 381 8.46 7.76 -20.14
CA ALA A 381 7.41 6.80 -19.81
C ALA A 381 6.20 6.91 -20.76
N LEU A 382 5.81 8.13 -21.16
CA LEU A 382 4.75 8.34 -22.16
C LEU A 382 5.13 7.70 -23.49
N ILE A 383 6.37 7.90 -23.95
CA ILE A 383 6.85 7.32 -25.21
C ILE A 383 6.85 5.78 -25.11
N ASP A 384 7.33 5.20 -24.02
CA ASP A 384 7.32 3.75 -23.81
C ASP A 384 5.91 3.17 -23.84
N GLU A 385 4.97 3.81 -23.14
CA GLU A 385 3.56 3.40 -23.11
C GLU A 385 2.94 3.45 -24.52
N ARG A 386 3.20 4.52 -25.28
CA ARG A 386 2.70 4.64 -26.66
C ARG A 386 3.34 3.59 -27.59
N ILE A 387 4.64 3.31 -27.45
CA ILE A 387 5.32 2.25 -28.23
C ILE A 387 4.69 0.89 -27.93
N ALA A 388 4.45 0.56 -26.65
CA ALA A 388 3.80 -0.68 -26.25
C ALA A 388 2.40 -0.78 -26.88
N ALA A 389 1.57 0.25 -26.69
CA ALA A 389 0.21 0.29 -27.25
C ALA A 389 0.18 0.17 -28.79
N PHE A 390 1.10 0.84 -29.50
CA PHE A 390 1.18 0.73 -30.95
C PHE A 390 1.72 -0.62 -31.42
N THR A 391 2.60 -1.25 -30.65
CA THR A 391 3.11 -2.59 -30.97
C THR A 391 2.03 -3.64 -30.77
N ASP A 392 1.19 -3.50 -29.75
CA ASP A 392 0.03 -4.38 -29.55
C ASP A 392 -0.99 -4.23 -30.69
N ALA A 393 -1.25 -2.99 -31.12
CA ALA A 393 -2.15 -2.71 -32.25
C ALA A 393 -1.55 -3.11 -33.61
N VAL A 394 -0.23 -3.01 -33.76
CA VAL A 394 0.52 -3.30 -35.00
C VAL A 394 1.77 -4.13 -34.65
N PRO A 395 1.65 -5.46 -34.50
CA PRO A 395 2.76 -6.32 -34.06
C PRO A 395 4.01 -6.24 -34.94
N ALA A 396 3.86 -5.94 -36.23
CA ALA A 396 4.96 -5.72 -37.16
C ALA A 396 5.85 -4.51 -36.79
N LEU A 397 5.37 -3.59 -35.96
CA LEU A 397 6.11 -2.44 -35.46
C LEU A 397 7.17 -2.87 -34.42
N GLY A 398 6.93 -3.92 -33.64
CA GLY A 398 7.79 -4.31 -32.51
C GLY A 398 9.24 -4.63 -32.92
N GLN A 399 9.42 -5.27 -34.07
CA GLN A 399 10.74 -5.54 -34.65
C GLN A 399 11.45 -4.27 -35.13
N ASN A 400 10.67 -3.26 -35.55
CA ASN A 400 11.17 -1.97 -36.03
C ASN A 400 11.48 -0.98 -34.90
N MET A 401 11.02 -1.24 -33.67
CA MET A 401 11.17 -0.31 -32.53
C MET A 401 12.34 -0.64 -31.58
N THR A 402 12.85 -1.88 -31.64
CA THR A 402 13.87 -2.41 -30.72
C THR A 402 15.18 -2.76 -31.42
N GLY A 403 15.19 -2.86 -32.75
CA GLY A 403 16.35 -3.28 -33.52
C GLY A 403 17.41 -2.19 -33.72
N ALA A 404 18.68 -2.61 -33.73
CA ALA A 404 19.83 -1.78 -34.09
C ALA A 404 19.67 -1.06 -35.45
N ARG A 405 18.84 -1.61 -36.34
CA ARG A 405 18.50 -1.07 -37.66
C ARG A 405 17.99 0.38 -37.60
N LEU A 406 17.30 0.76 -36.52
CA LEU A 406 16.86 2.14 -36.28
C LEU A 406 18.00 3.16 -36.26
N LEU A 407 19.18 2.77 -35.79
CA LEU A 407 20.36 3.64 -35.73
C LEU A 407 20.91 3.97 -37.11
N PHE A 408 20.62 3.12 -38.12
CA PHE A 408 21.15 3.21 -39.46
C PHE A 408 20.09 3.63 -40.49
N GLN A 409 18.85 3.88 -40.06
CA GLN A 409 17.75 4.25 -40.95
C GLN A 409 18.09 5.54 -41.74
N ASP A 410 18.69 6.55 -41.11
CA ASP A 410 19.10 7.79 -41.80
C ASP A 410 20.19 7.53 -42.87
N ALA A 411 21.09 6.60 -42.59
CA ALA A 411 22.15 6.22 -43.52
C ALA A 411 21.58 5.42 -44.69
N GLU A 412 20.62 4.51 -44.44
CA GLU A 412 19.88 3.79 -45.47
C GLU A 412 19.05 4.76 -46.33
N ASP A 413 18.27 5.67 -45.72
CA ASP A 413 17.45 6.65 -46.43
C ASP A 413 18.33 7.54 -47.36
N ALA A 414 19.47 8.02 -46.85
CA ALA A 414 20.41 8.85 -47.61
C ALA A 414 21.11 8.07 -48.74
N LEU A 415 21.40 6.79 -48.50
CA LEU A 415 22.02 5.89 -49.47
C LEU A 415 21.03 5.56 -50.59
N VAL A 416 19.77 5.24 -50.26
CA VAL A 416 18.71 4.97 -51.24
C VAL A 416 18.36 6.21 -52.05
N ALA A 417 18.36 7.39 -51.43
CA ALA A 417 18.12 8.64 -52.15
C ALA A 417 19.21 8.96 -53.20
N GLN A 418 20.46 8.57 -52.94
CA GLN A 418 21.59 8.78 -53.85
C GLN A 418 21.80 7.62 -54.83
N PHE A 419 21.52 6.40 -54.39
CA PHE A 419 21.72 5.13 -55.11
C PHE A 419 20.49 4.23 -54.91
N PRO A 420 19.42 4.44 -55.69
CA PRO A 420 18.17 3.70 -55.53
C PRO A 420 18.32 2.17 -55.65
N ASP A 421 19.32 1.71 -56.41
CA ASP A 421 19.67 0.31 -56.61
C ASP A 421 20.31 -0.35 -55.39
N MET A 422 20.68 0.42 -54.36
CA MET A 422 21.29 -0.08 -53.12
C MET A 422 20.28 -0.36 -51.99
N ALA A 423 18.99 -0.07 -52.21
CA ALA A 423 17.94 -0.29 -51.22
C ALA A 423 17.92 -1.74 -50.70
N GLY A 424 18.09 -1.91 -49.38
CA GLY A 424 18.08 -3.20 -48.71
C GLY A 424 19.28 -4.11 -49.02
N ARG A 425 20.29 -3.62 -49.75
CA ARG A 425 21.51 -4.39 -50.07
C ARG A 425 22.61 -4.22 -49.02
N VAL A 426 22.56 -3.15 -48.23
CA VAL A 426 23.54 -2.88 -47.17
C VAL A 426 23.19 -3.69 -45.92
N ARG A 427 24.13 -4.51 -45.45
CA ARG A 427 24.02 -5.21 -44.17
C ARG A 427 24.56 -4.31 -43.06
N TRP A 428 23.66 -3.73 -42.28
CA TRP A 428 24.01 -2.91 -41.13
C TRP A 428 24.43 -3.76 -39.92
N PRO A 429 25.35 -3.28 -39.06
CA PRO A 429 25.76 -4.00 -37.87
C PRO A 429 24.59 -4.24 -36.90
N GLU A 430 24.45 -5.46 -36.41
CA GLU A 430 23.58 -5.74 -35.26
C GLU A 430 24.32 -5.30 -33.98
N ARG A 431 23.73 -4.37 -33.23
CA ARG A 431 24.24 -3.89 -31.93
C ARG A 431 23.16 -4.05 -30.87
N GLU A 432 23.53 -4.49 -29.67
CA GLU A 432 22.63 -4.52 -28.49
C GLU A 432 22.35 -3.11 -27.91
N VAL A 433 22.70 -2.05 -28.62
CA VAL A 433 22.52 -0.67 -28.12
C VAL A 433 21.09 -0.25 -28.38
N GLN A 434 20.36 0.12 -27.33
CA GLN A 434 19.01 0.63 -27.47
C GLN A 434 18.99 1.92 -28.32
N PRO A 435 18.06 2.03 -29.27
CA PRO A 435 17.92 3.22 -30.10
C PRO A 435 17.57 4.45 -29.26
N SER A 436 18.08 5.62 -29.65
CA SER A 436 17.73 6.87 -28.98
C SER A 436 16.22 7.16 -29.10
N ARG A 437 15.66 7.92 -28.16
CA ARG A 437 14.26 8.36 -28.22
C ARG A 437 13.93 9.15 -29.48
N PHE A 438 14.88 9.94 -29.98
CA PHE A 438 14.71 10.62 -31.27
C PHE A 438 14.55 9.63 -32.43
N ALA A 439 15.31 8.54 -32.45
CA ALA A 439 15.21 7.51 -33.48
C ALA A 439 13.88 6.75 -33.36
N GLN A 440 13.46 6.42 -32.14
CA GLN A 440 12.17 5.79 -31.89
C GLN A 440 11.00 6.69 -32.34
N LEU A 441 11.00 7.98 -31.97
CA LEU A 441 10.00 8.95 -32.45
C LEU A 441 10.00 9.06 -33.98
N LYS A 442 11.17 9.11 -34.62
CA LYS A 442 11.26 9.15 -36.09
C LYS A 442 10.56 7.94 -36.70
N ALA A 443 10.84 6.75 -36.19
CA ALA A 443 10.28 5.51 -36.68
C ALA A 443 8.75 5.44 -36.49
N LEU A 444 8.25 5.86 -35.32
CA LEU A 444 6.82 5.95 -35.07
C LEU A 444 6.12 6.81 -36.13
N TYR A 445 6.62 8.02 -36.38
CA TYR A 445 6.04 8.92 -37.39
C TYR A 445 6.28 8.48 -38.85
N HIS A 446 7.23 7.58 -39.10
CA HIS A 446 7.47 7.01 -40.42
C HIS A 446 6.50 5.85 -40.71
N HIS A 447 6.18 5.04 -39.70
CA HIS A 447 5.39 3.82 -39.86
C HIS A 447 3.91 3.99 -39.51
N LEU A 448 3.54 5.01 -38.73
CA LEU A 448 2.18 5.24 -38.26
C LEU A 448 1.68 6.64 -38.66
N ASP A 449 0.40 6.74 -38.98
CA ASP A 449 -0.26 8.04 -39.17
C ASP A 449 -0.67 8.63 -37.81
N LEU A 450 0.27 9.34 -37.20
CA LEU A 450 0.08 9.98 -35.90
C LEU A 450 -0.41 11.42 -36.01
N GLY A 451 -0.93 11.94 -34.90
CA GLY A 451 -1.16 13.37 -34.72
C GLY A 451 0.11 14.21 -34.92
N GLY A 452 0.01 15.30 -35.68
CA GLY A 452 1.14 16.19 -35.93
C GLY A 452 2.19 15.66 -36.92
N THR A 453 3.45 16.05 -36.73
CA THR A 453 4.58 15.65 -37.60
C THR A 453 5.83 15.35 -36.77
N TYR A 454 6.72 14.50 -37.29
CA TYR A 454 8.01 14.20 -36.64
C TYR A 454 8.81 15.47 -36.32
N SER A 455 8.84 16.46 -37.22
CA SER A 455 9.55 17.72 -36.98
C SER A 455 9.00 18.47 -35.76
N LYS A 456 7.68 18.45 -35.55
CA LYS A 456 7.07 19.06 -34.36
C LYS A 456 7.38 18.23 -33.11
N ALA A 457 7.19 16.91 -33.16
CA ALA A 457 7.50 16.02 -32.03
C ALA A 457 8.96 16.12 -31.59
N LYS A 458 9.90 16.14 -32.53
CA LYS A 458 11.33 16.37 -32.30
C LYS A 458 11.57 17.70 -31.58
N THR A 459 10.87 18.76 -31.99
CA THR A 459 11.01 20.09 -31.38
C THR A 459 10.52 20.09 -29.93
N TYR A 460 9.34 19.52 -29.68
CA TYR A 460 8.77 19.44 -28.33
C TYR A 460 9.60 18.56 -27.40
N TYR A 461 10.03 17.38 -27.86
CA TYR A 461 10.92 16.51 -27.10
C TYR A 461 12.30 17.16 -26.84
N SER A 462 12.81 17.95 -27.78
CA SER A 462 14.07 18.69 -27.60
C SER A 462 13.98 19.76 -26.50
N ARG A 463 12.81 20.37 -26.28
CA ARG A 463 12.61 21.35 -25.19
C ARG A 463 12.81 20.73 -23.82
N ILE A 464 12.38 19.48 -23.64
CA ILE A 464 12.48 18.74 -22.38
C ILE A 464 13.89 18.14 -22.21
N SER A 465 14.41 17.49 -23.26
CA SER A 465 15.69 16.76 -23.21
C SER A 465 16.94 17.67 -23.20
N ARG A 466 16.87 18.91 -23.71
CA ARG A 466 18.01 19.85 -23.69
C ARG A 466 18.44 20.19 -22.27
N SER A 467 17.48 20.43 -21.38
CA SER A 467 17.77 20.80 -19.98
C SER A 467 18.14 19.57 -19.14
N ARG A 468 17.72 18.36 -19.54
CA ARG A 468 18.09 17.07 -18.91
C ARG A 468 19.60 16.89 -18.80
N ASN A 469 20.31 17.05 -19.91
CA ASN A 469 21.75 16.75 -19.97
C ASN A 469 22.57 17.70 -19.10
N ALA A 470 22.08 18.93 -18.88
CA ALA A 470 22.72 19.91 -18.02
C ALA A 470 22.55 19.55 -16.53
N VAL A 471 21.36 19.09 -16.13
CA VAL A 471 21.01 18.80 -14.72
C VAL A 471 21.46 17.39 -14.28
N ILE A 472 21.27 16.36 -15.10
CA ILE A 472 21.58 14.96 -14.75
C ILE A 472 23.08 14.68 -14.81
N HIS A 473 23.81 15.28 -15.75
CA HIS A 473 25.27 15.08 -15.88
C HIS A 473 26.10 16.13 -15.10
N GLY A 474 25.47 16.92 -14.23
CA GLY A 474 26.14 17.84 -13.31
C GLY A 474 26.90 19.00 -13.98
N ARG A 475 26.63 19.29 -15.26
CA ARG A 475 27.32 20.35 -16.02
C ARG A 475 26.78 21.75 -15.71
N ASN A 476 25.57 21.85 -15.18
CA ASN A 476 24.98 23.10 -14.72
C ASN A 476 24.51 22.91 -13.27
N THR A 477 25.15 23.60 -12.34
CA THR A 477 24.82 23.56 -10.90
C THR A 477 23.79 24.62 -10.50
N GLY A 478 23.44 25.54 -11.42
CA GLY A 478 22.44 26.58 -11.21
C GLY A 478 21.00 26.06 -11.21
N LEU A 479 20.08 26.91 -10.78
CA LEU A 479 18.65 26.66 -10.87
C LEU A 479 18.18 26.68 -12.33
N VAL A 480 17.24 25.80 -12.67
CA VAL A 480 16.55 25.84 -13.97
C VAL A 480 15.48 26.93 -13.90
N PRO A 481 15.35 27.81 -14.91
CA PRO A 481 14.25 28.78 -14.95
C PRO A 481 12.89 28.08 -14.90
N VAL A 482 11.95 28.61 -14.11
CA VAL A 482 10.56 28.11 -14.01
C VAL A 482 9.91 28.03 -15.40
N GLU A 483 10.10 29.06 -16.22
CA GLU A 483 9.58 29.15 -17.59
C GLU A 483 10.03 27.98 -18.48
N ASP A 484 11.25 27.45 -18.29
CA ASP A 484 11.75 26.32 -19.06
C ASP A 484 11.03 25.01 -18.67
N VAL A 485 10.72 24.85 -17.37
CA VAL A 485 9.95 23.68 -16.89
C VAL A 485 8.49 23.78 -17.34
N GLU A 486 7.89 24.98 -17.30
CA GLU A 486 6.53 25.22 -17.81
C GLU A 486 6.41 24.94 -19.30
N LYS A 487 7.34 25.44 -20.12
CA LYS A 487 7.43 25.11 -21.56
C LYS A 487 7.61 23.61 -21.79
N GLY A 488 8.32 22.95 -20.89
CA GLY A 488 8.50 21.51 -20.89
C GLY A 488 7.20 20.75 -20.56
N LEU A 489 6.42 21.19 -19.58
CA LEU A 489 5.10 20.64 -19.26
C LEU A 489 4.11 20.82 -20.42
N GLN A 490 4.10 21.99 -21.06
CA GLN A 490 3.33 22.22 -22.28
C GLN A 490 3.78 21.32 -23.43
N ALA A 491 5.09 21.06 -23.53
CA ALA A 491 5.64 20.15 -24.52
C ALA A 491 5.21 18.69 -24.28
N LEU A 492 5.20 18.25 -23.03
CA LEU A 492 4.69 16.93 -22.65
C LEU A 492 3.21 16.78 -22.99
N GLN A 493 2.39 17.80 -22.68
CA GLN A 493 0.97 17.81 -23.05
C GLN A 493 0.78 17.67 -24.56
N TRP A 494 1.51 18.46 -25.34
CA TRP A 494 1.44 18.37 -26.80
C TRP A 494 1.81 16.96 -27.30
N LEU A 495 2.85 16.34 -26.73
CA LEU A 495 3.26 14.98 -27.07
C LEU A 495 2.17 13.97 -26.73
N ASP A 496 1.51 14.07 -25.57
CA ASP A 496 0.41 13.17 -25.22
C ASP A 496 -0.76 13.28 -26.20
N GLU A 497 -1.15 14.51 -26.57
CA GLU A 497 -2.25 14.77 -27.51
C GLU A 497 -1.93 14.30 -28.94
N ASN A 498 -0.66 14.34 -29.36
CA ASN A 498 -0.27 14.13 -30.76
C ASN A 498 0.43 12.79 -31.02
N LEU A 499 0.97 12.10 -30.01
CA LEU A 499 1.46 10.73 -30.13
C LEU A 499 0.29 9.73 -30.02
N ARG A 500 -0.72 9.92 -30.85
CA ARG A 500 -1.93 9.07 -30.96
C ARG A 500 -2.23 8.84 -32.44
N LEU A 501 -2.80 7.69 -32.78
CA LEU A 501 -3.21 7.37 -34.16
C LEU A 501 -4.33 8.31 -34.60
N LYS A 502 -4.29 8.82 -35.84
CA LYS A 502 -5.41 9.60 -36.38
C LYS A 502 -6.64 8.70 -36.59
N GLY A 503 -7.77 9.08 -35.99
CA GLY A 503 -9.05 8.40 -36.18
C GLY A 503 -9.61 7.66 -34.96
N ASN A 504 -8.97 7.78 -33.79
CA ASN A 504 -9.53 7.41 -32.48
C ASN A 504 -9.65 8.64 -31.59
#